data_AF-A0A0D4ZXR9-F1
#
_entry.id   AF-A0A0D4ZXR9-F1
#
_cell.length_a   1.000
_cell.length_b   1.000
_cell.length_c   1.000
_cell.angle_alpha   90.00
_cell.angle_beta   90.00
_cell.angle_gamma   90.00
#
_symmetry.space_group_name_H-M   'P 1'
#
loop_
_entity.id
_entity.type
_entity.pdbx_description
1 polymer ?
#
loop_
_entity_poly.entity_id
_entity_poly.type
_entity_poly.pdbx_seq_one_letter_code
_entity_poly.pdbx_strand_id
1 'polypeptide(L)'
;MIEKPEVKENRLGLCQSELASLKMVNPKAYAARKAYFDNLVRNASVYSAVRGDVNSSTKDTLDALYKYKTNQVCAEIERDVLNGLIRKGESVK
;
A
#
# COMPACT_ATOMS: atom_id res chain seq x y z
N MET A 1 -25.26 -10.71 -21.06
CA MET A 1 -23.89 -10.48 -20.57
C MET A 1 -24.01 -10.22 -19.08
N ILE A 2 -23.55 -11.13 -18.23
CA ILE A 2 -23.52 -10.90 -16.78
C ILE A 2 -22.22 -10.16 -16.50
N GLU A 3 -22.30 -8.86 -16.23
CA GLU A 3 -21.20 -8.09 -15.67
C GLU A 3 -20.86 -8.73 -14.32
N LYS A 4 -19.71 -9.42 -14.26
CA LYS A 4 -19.17 -9.87 -12.97
C LYS A 4 -18.98 -8.61 -12.12
N PRO A 5 -19.51 -8.57 -10.88
CA PRO A 5 -19.19 -7.45 -10.00
C PRO A 5 -17.67 -7.44 -9.89
N GLU A 6 -17.06 -6.33 -10.28
CA GLU A 6 -15.66 -6.06 -10.02
C GLU A 6 -15.49 -6.31 -8.52
N VAL A 7 -14.81 -7.40 -8.17
CA VAL A 7 -14.38 -7.60 -6.79
C VAL A 7 -13.52 -6.37 -6.56
N LYS A 8 -14.05 -5.37 -5.85
CA LYS A 8 -13.22 -4.40 -5.14
C LYS A 8 -12.49 -5.22 -4.11
N GLU A 9 -11.53 -5.99 -4.60
CA GLU A 9 -10.54 -6.69 -3.85
C GLU A 9 -10.03 -5.62 -2.94
N ASN A 10 -10.20 -5.84 -1.63
CA ASN A 10 -9.86 -4.83 -0.65
C ASN A 10 -8.34 -4.70 -0.72
N ARG A 11 -7.83 -3.92 -1.69
CA ARG A 11 -6.43 -3.88 -2.11
C ARG A 11 -5.54 -3.53 -0.93
N LEU A 12 -6.08 -2.73 -0.01
CA LEU A 12 -5.51 -2.47 1.30
C LEU A 12 -5.38 -3.72 2.18
N GLY A 13 -6.40 -4.57 2.25
CA GLY A 13 -6.36 -5.83 2.99
C GLY A 13 -5.36 -6.84 2.40
N LEU A 14 -5.30 -6.95 1.06
CA LEU A 14 -4.28 -7.75 0.38
C LEU A 14 -2.87 -7.20 0.67
N CYS A 15 -2.68 -5.89 0.50
CA CYS A 15 -1.43 -5.19 0.79
C CYS A 15 -0.97 -5.36 2.25
N GLN A 16 -1.88 -5.36 3.22
CA GLN A 16 -1.56 -5.65 4.62
C GLN A 16 -1.09 -7.10 4.82
N SER A 17 -1.73 -8.05 4.13
CA SER A 17 -1.36 -9.46 4.14
C SER A 17 0.01 -9.67 3.50
N GLU A 18 0.27 -9.04 2.36
CA GLU A 18 1.57 -9.05 1.68
C GLU A 18 2.67 -8.39 2.52
N LEU A 19 2.36 -7.31 3.25
CA LEU A 19 3.32 -6.70 4.17
C LEU A 19 3.70 -7.67 5.31
N ALA A 20 2.76 -8.49 5.79
CA ALA A 20 3.05 -9.52 6.78
C ALA A 20 3.93 -10.63 6.19
N SER A 21 3.66 -11.07 4.95
CA SER A 21 4.51 -12.00 4.21
C SER A 21 5.93 -11.44 4.00
N LEU A 22 6.05 -10.15 3.66
CA LEU A 22 7.32 -9.47 3.42
C LEU A 22 8.23 -9.53 4.65
N LYS A 23 7.67 -9.48 5.86
CA LYS A 23 8.41 -9.61 7.11
C LYS A 23 9.20 -10.93 7.17
N MET A 24 8.66 -12.02 6.63
CA MET A 24 9.30 -13.33 6.65
C MET A 24 10.35 -13.49 5.55
N VAL A 25 10.05 -13.01 4.34
CA VAL A 25 10.91 -13.24 3.17
C VAL A 25 12.00 -12.19 3.01
N ASN A 26 11.76 -10.95 3.48
CA ASN A 26 12.71 -9.84 3.39
C ASN A 26 12.47 -8.80 4.51
N PRO A 27 12.98 -9.04 5.73
CA PRO A 27 12.78 -8.16 6.89
C PRO A 27 13.25 -6.70 6.67
N LYS A 28 14.31 -6.51 5.87
CA LYS A 28 14.84 -5.18 5.54
C LYS A 28 13.86 -4.38 4.68
N ALA A 29 13.31 -5.01 3.63
CA ALA A 29 12.28 -4.38 2.81
C ALA A 29 11.00 -4.12 3.62
N TYR A 30 10.59 -5.06 4.47
CA TYR A 30 9.47 -4.86 5.39
C TYR A 30 9.62 -3.60 6.25
N ALA A 31 10.78 -3.41 6.90
CA ALA A 31 11.00 -2.24 7.75
C ALA A 31 10.86 -0.92 6.96
N ALA A 32 11.42 -0.87 5.75
CA ALA A 32 11.33 0.30 4.87
C ALA A 32 9.88 0.57 4.42
N ARG A 33 9.17 -0.45 3.93
CA ARG A 33 7.79 -0.32 3.45
C ARG A 33 6.82 0.03 4.57
N LYS A 34 6.98 -0.57 5.75
CA LYS A 34 6.17 -0.25 6.92
C LYS A 34 6.40 1.20 7.37
N ALA A 35 7.64 1.65 7.47
CA ALA A 35 7.94 3.03 7.86
C ALA A 35 7.32 4.04 6.88
N TYR A 36 7.39 3.76 5.57
CA TYR A 36 6.75 4.59 4.55
C TYR A 36 5.22 4.59 4.68
N PHE A 37 4.61 3.43 4.86
CA PHE A 37 3.16 3.29 5.05
C PHE A 37 2.68 4.04 6.31
N ASP A 38 3.35 3.85 7.45
CA ASP A 38 3.04 4.55 8.70
C ASP A 38 3.15 6.07 8.53
N ASN A 39 4.15 6.54 7.76
CA ASN A 39 4.31 7.96 7.46
C ASN A 39 3.18 8.51 6.58
N LEU A 40 2.75 7.74 5.57
CA LEU A 40 1.63 8.09 4.72
C LEU A 40 0.33 8.22 5.55
N VAL A 41 0.09 7.29 6.47
CA VAL A 41 -1.05 7.33 7.39
C VAL A 41 -1.00 8.56 8.30
N ARG A 42 0.15 8.86 8.92
CA ARG A 42 0.31 10.06 9.75
C ARG A 42 0.01 11.35 9.00
N ASN A 43 0.52 11.48 7.78
CA ASN A 43 0.26 12.66 6.94
C ASN A 43 -1.21 12.75 6.52
N ALA A 44 -1.82 11.61 6.19
CA ALA A 44 -3.25 11.53 5.90
C ALA A 44 -4.11 11.94 7.11
N SER A 45 -3.69 11.64 8.34
CA SER A 45 -4.39 12.08 9.56
C SER A 45 -4.39 13.61 9.70
N VAL A 46 -3.26 14.28 9.42
CA VAL A 46 -3.19 15.75 9.43
C VAL A 46 -4.11 16.35 8.37
N TYR A 47 -4.06 15.82 7.15
CA TYR A 47 -4.98 16.26 6.10
C TYR A 47 -6.45 16.01 6.46
N SER A 48 -6.78 14.84 7.01
CA SER A 48 -8.13 14.50 7.44
C SER A 48 -8.71 15.51 8.44
N ALA A 49 -7.87 16.03 9.35
CA ALA A 49 -8.28 17.02 10.34
C ALA A 49 -8.68 18.38 9.72
N VAL A 50 -8.08 18.77 8.59
CA VAL A 50 -8.36 20.05 7.90
C VAL A 50 -9.16 19.87 6.61
N ARG A 51 -9.45 18.64 6.19
CA ARG A 51 -10.16 18.32 4.95
C ARG A 51 -11.54 18.96 4.89
N GLY A 52 -12.18 19.17 6.04
CA GLY A 52 -13.45 19.92 6.14
C GLY A 52 -13.33 21.36 5.69
N ASP A 53 -12.20 22.00 6.03
CA ASP A 53 -12.01 23.45 6.03
C ASP A 53 -11.41 24.00 4.72
N VAL A 54 -10.83 23.13 3.90
CA VAL A 54 -10.24 23.52 2.60
C VAL A 54 -11.29 23.54 1.48
N ASN A 55 -10.99 24.20 0.35
CA ASN A 55 -11.87 24.21 -0.81
C ASN A 55 -11.91 22.84 -1.54
N SER A 56 -12.94 22.62 -2.37
CA SER A 56 -13.16 21.35 -3.09
C SER A 56 -11.97 20.93 -3.95
N SER A 57 -11.38 21.86 -4.71
CA SER A 57 -10.21 21.58 -5.54
C SER A 57 -9.02 21.03 -4.74
N THR A 58 -8.78 21.58 -3.54
CA THR A 58 -7.73 21.09 -2.63
C THR A 58 -8.07 19.70 -2.11
N LYS A 59 -9.35 19.45 -1.76
CA LYS A 59 -9.80 18.12 -1.31
C LYS A 59 -9.56 17.06 -2.38
N ASP A 60 -10.03 17.32 -3.60
CA ASP A 60 -9.96 16.37 -4.70
C ASP A 60 -8.51 16.04 -5.06
N THR A 61 -7.64 17.07 -5.06
CA THR A 61 -6.21 16.90 -5.33
C THR A 61 -5.52 16.04 -4.27
N LEU A 62 -5.76 16.31 -2.99
CA LEU A 62 -5.13 15.56 -1.91
C LEU A 62 -5.71 14.15 -1.77
N ASP A 63 -7.01 13.97 -1.94
CA ASP A 63 -7.66 12.65 -1.98
C ASP A 63 -7.05 11.79 -3.10
N ALA A 64 -6.86 12.36 -4.30
CA ALA A 64 -6.19 11.68 -5.40
C ALA A 64 -4.73 11.34 -5.09
N LEU A 65 -3.98 12.25 -4.47
CA LEU A 65 -2.60 12.02 -4.05
C LEU A 65 -2.50 10.86 -3.06
N TYR A 66 -3.30 10.87 -1.99
CA TYR A 66 -3.27 9.81 -0.97
C TYR A 66 -3.70 8.47 -1.53
N LYS A 67 -4.72 8.44 -2.41
CA LYS A 67 -5.11 7.23 -3.14
C LYS A 67 -3.96 6.69 -4.00
N TYR A 68 -3.30 7.55 -4.77
CA TYR A 68 -2.16 7.16 -5.60
C TYR A 68 -1.01 6.61 -4.75
N LYS A 69 -0.62 7.32 -3.69
CA LYS A 69 0.49 6.92 -2.80
C LYS A 69 0.22 5.60 -2.10
N THR A 70 -1.02 5.35 -1.71
CA THR A 70 -1.45 4.07 -1.12
C THR A 70 -1.34 2.93 -2.13
N ASN A 71 -1.83 3.14 -3.36
CA ASN A 71 -1.70 2.14 -4.41
C ASN A 71 -0.24 1.87 -4.78
N GLN A 72 0.59 2.92 -4.82
CA GLN A 72 2.01 2.83 -5.12
C GLN A 72 2.74 1.95 -4.10
N VAL A 73 2.57 2.19 -2.79
CA VAL A 73 3.25 1.38 -1.76
C VAL A 73 2.79 -0.07 -1.79
N CYS A 74 1.52 -0.33 -2.07
CA CYS A 74 1.01 -1.69 -2.17
C CYS A 74 1.63 -2.47 -3.35
N ALA A 75 1.72 -1.85 -4.52
CA ALA A 75 2.42 -2.45 -5.66
C ALA A 75 3.91 -2.68 -5.38
N GLU A 76 4.55 -1.77 -4.64
CA GLU A 76 5.95 -1.94 -4.23
C GLU A 76 6.13 -3.10 -3.23
N ILE A 77 5.20 -3.28 -2.29
CA ILE A 77 5.18 -4.40 -1.35
C ILE A 77 5.02 -5.73 -2.09
N GLU A 78 4.03 -5.84 -2.98
CA GLU A 78 3.77 -7.04 -3.80
C GLU A 78 5.04 -7.45 -4.58
N ARG A 79 5.68 -6.47 -5.23
CA ARG A 79 6.94 -6.69 -5.95
C ARG A 79 8.06 -7.18 -5.03
N ASP A 80 8.20 -6.57 -3.85
CA ASP A 80 9.25 -6.93 -2.90
C ASP A 80 9.03 -8.32 -2.29
N VAL A 81 7.76 -8.73 -2.09
CA VAL A 81 7.40 -10.09 -1.68
C VAL A 81 7.78 -11.07 -2.77
N LEU A 82 7.35 -10.84 -4.01
CA LEU A 82 7.68 -11.70 -5.15
C LEU A 82 9.19 -11.90 -5.28
N ASN A 83 9.97 -10.81 -5.24
CA ASN A 83 11.42 -10.87 -5.30
C ASN A 83 12.04 -11.58 -4.08
N GLY A 84 11.44 -11.44 -2.90
CA GLY A 84 11.83 -12.18 -1.70
C GLY A 84 11.62 -13.68 -1.86
N LEU A 85 10.46 -14.08 -2.38
CA LEU A 85 10.10 -15.48 -2.65
C LEU A 85 10.99 -16.11 -3.71
N ILE A 86 11.25 -15.43 -4.83
CA ILE A 86 12.16 -15.90 -5.88
C ILE A 86 13.54 -16.22 -5.29
N ARG A 87 14.14 -15.27 -4.57
CA ARG A 87 15.45 -15.48 -3.93
C ARG A 87 15.44 -16.65 -2.95
N LYS A 88 14.37 -16.80 -2.16
CA LYS A 88 14.25 -17.94 -1.23
C LYS A 88 14.12 -19.26 -1.97
N GLY A 89 13.34 -19.32 -3.05
CA GLY A 89 13.17 -20.50 -3.90
C GLY A 89 14.46 -20.91 -4.61
N GLU A 90 15.21 -19.94 -5.16
CA GLU A 90 16.52 -20.17 -5.80
C GLU A 90 17.63 -20.57 -4.80
N SER A 91 17.45 -20.24 -3.52
CA SER A 91 18.39 -20.60 -2.45
C SER A 91 18.20 -22.03 -1.92
N VAL A 92 17.09 -22.69 -2.25
CA VAL A 92 16.87 -24.10 -1.92
C VAL A 92 17.61 -24.93 -2.98
N LYS A 93 18.83 -25.37 -2.63
CA LYS A 93 19.57 -26.41 -3.35
C LYS A 93 19.32 -27.77 -2.72
#